data_AF-A0A1W9TZ82-F1
#
_entry.id   AF-A0A1W9TZ82-F1
#
_cell.length_a   1.000
_cell.length_b   1.000
_cell.length_c   1.000
_cell.angle_alpha   90.00
_cell.angle_beta   90.00
_cell.angle_gamma   90.00
#
_symmetry.space_group_name_H-M   'P 1'
#
loop_
_entity.id
_entity.type
_entity.pdbx_description
1 polymer ?
#
loop_
_entity_poly.entity_id
_entity_poly.type
_entity_poly.pdbx_seq_one_letter_code
_entity_poly.pdbx_strand_id
1 'polypeptide(L)'
;MEKPQQRNDELQQPIKEYTAELLKTNEQLNQRIEERKQTQEKLYKEEYRIIAEGAPLGLSIIDKDGSYKYINPKFVEIFGYTLQDMPTGREWFTKAYLDEE
;
A
#
# COMPACT_ATOMS: atom_id res chain seq x y z
N MET A 1 30.63 -48.78 -28.33
CA MET A 1 30.53 -47.32 -28.49
C MET A 1 29.05 -46.97 -28.39
N GLU A 2 28.61 -46.35 -27.29
CA GLU A 2 27.23 -45.88 -27.15
C GLU A 2 26.94 -44.81 -28.20
N LYS A 3 25.73 -44.85 -28.78
CA LYS A 3 25.35 -43.96 -29.87
C LYS A 3 25.13 -42.54 -29.31
N PRO A 4 25.62 -41.49 -29.99
CA PRO A 4 25.56 -40.10 -29.49
C PRO A 4 24.16 -39.60 -29.15
N GLN A 5 23.10 -40.20 -29.72
CA GLN A 5 21.71 -39.89 -29.38
C GLN A 5 21.36 -40.23 -27.92
N GLN A 6 21.75 -41.42 -27.44
CA GLN A 6 21.40 -41.90 -26.09
C GLN A 6 22.04 -41.02 -25.00
N ARG A 7 23.30 -40.65 -25.20
CA ARG A 7 24.03 -39.74 -24.28
C ARG A 7 23.39 -38.35 -24.20
N ASN A 8 22.80 -37.88 -25.29
CA ASN A 8 22.15 -36.57 -25.32
C ASN A 8 20.78 -36.62 -24.62
N ASP A 9 20.02 -37.71 -24.79
CA ASP A 9 18.74 -37.94 -24.13
C ASP A 9 18.91 -38.10 -22.60
N GLU A 10 19.96 -38.79 -22.16
CA GLU A 10 20.31 -38.94 -20.74
C GLU A 10 20.66 -37.61 -20.07
N LEU A 11 21.25 -36.66 -20.79
CA LEU A 11 21.55 -35.31 -20.27
C LEU A 11 20.33 -34.38 -20.29
N GLN A 12 19.40 -34.59 -21.22
CA GLN A 12 18.19 -33.77 -21.35
C GLN A 12 17.18 -34.03 -20.22
N GLN A 13 17.10 -35.25 -19.70
CA GLN A 13 16.14 -35.59 -18.64
C GLN A 13 16.40 -34.84 -17.32
N PRO A 14 17.62 -34.86 -16.74
CA PRO A 14 17.93 -34.11 -15.54
C PRO A 14 17.69 -32.60 -15.70
N ILE A 15 17.99 -32.05 -16.88
CA ILE A 15 17.78 -30.63 -17.17
C ILE A 15 16.28 -30.29 -17.13
N LYS A 16 15.42 -31.13 -17.71
CA LYS A 16 13.97 -30.93 -17.69
C LYS A 16 13.40 -31.03 -16.28
N GLU A 17 13.83 -32.03 -15.51
CA GLU A 17 13.41 -32.23 -14.12
C GLU A 17 13.80 -31.03 -13.25
N TYR A 18 15.07 -30.61 -13.31
CA TYR A 18 15.57 -29.46 -12.56
C TYR A 18 14.89 -28.15 -12.99
N THR A 19 14.62 -27.98 -14.29
CA THR A 19 13.87 -26.81 -14.79
C THR A 19 12.44 -26.78 -14.25
N ALA A 20 11.75 -27.92 -14.21
CA ALA A 20 10.41 -28.02 -13.66
C ALA A 20 10.38 -27.71 -12.15
N GLU A 21 11.37 -28.20 -11.40
CA GLU A 21 11.52 -27.91 -9.98
C GLU A 21 11.80 -26.43 -9.72
N LEU A 22 12.69 -25.81 -10.51
CA LEU A 22 12.96 -24.38 -10.44
C LEU A 22 11.72 -23.54 -10.74
N LEU A 23 10.95 -23.88 -11.77
CA LEU A 23 9.72 -23.16 -12.11
C LEU A 23 8.71 -23.23 -10.98
N LYS A 24 8.51 -24.43 -10.41
CA LYS A 24 7.63 -24.62 -9.25
C LYS A 24 8.09 -23.80 -8.05
N THR A 25 9.38 -23.80 -7.76
CA THR A 25 9.96 -23.03 -6.65
C THR A 25 9.79 -21.52 -6.88
N ASN A 26 10.02 -21.06 -8.11
CA ASN A 26 9.86 -19.65 -8.48
C ASN A 26 8.40 -19.19 -8.32
N GLU A 27 7.45 -20.00 -8.77
CA GLU A 27 6.02 -19.72 -8.58
C GLU A 27 5.65 -19.60 -7.10
N GLN A 28 6.12 -20.53 -6.26
CA GLN A 28 5.91 -20.49 -4.81
C GLN A 28 6.55 -19.27 -4.15
N LEU A 29 7.75 -18.88 -4.59
CA LEU A 29 8.43 -17.68 -4.08
C LEU A 29 7.66 -16.42 -4.46
N ASN A 30 7.17 -16.32 -5.70
CA ASN A 30 6.38 -15.19 -6.15
C ASN A 30 5.08 -15.05 -5.35
N GLN A 31 4.38 -16.17 -5.08
CA GLN A 31 3.20 -16.18 -4.22
C GLN A 31 3.52 -15.67 -2.81
N ARG A 32 4.59 -16.16 -2.18
CA ARG A 32 5.01 -15.69 -0.84
C ARG A 32 5.40 -14.21 -0.82
N ILE A 33 6.05 -13.73 -1.88
CA ILE A 33 6.40 -12.31 -2.02
C ILE A 33 5.13 -11.45 -2.07
N GLU A 34 4.14 -11.88 -2.85
CA GLU A 34 2.88 -11.16 -3.00
C GLU A 34 2.09 -11.13 -1.68
N GLU A 35 1.95 -12.28 -1.02
CA GLU A 35 1.31 -12.38 0.31
C GLU A 35 1.99 -11.47 1.35
N ARG A 36 3.33 -11.43 1.34
CA ARG A 36 4.10 -10.59 2.25
C ARG A 36 3.87 -9.10 1.97
N LYS A 37 3.88 -8.69 0.70
CA LYS A 37 3.61 -7.30 0.32
C LYS A 37 2.23 -6.85 0.79
N GLN A 38 1.21 -7.64 0.53
CA GLN A 38 -0.16 -7.33 0.95
C GLN A 38 -0.29 -7.24 2.47
N THR A 39 0.40 -8.11 3.20
CA THR A 39 0.44 -8.08 4.67
C THR A 39 1.13 -6.83 5.17
N GLN A 40 2.28 -6.48 4.59
CA GLN A 40 3.02 -5.25 4.94
C GLN A 40 2.18 -4.00 4.66
N GLU A 41 1.55 -3.89 3.49
CA GLU A 41 0.68 -2.75 3.15
C GLU A 41 -0.48 -2.59 4.12
N LYS A 42 -1.12 -3.69 4.53
CA LYS A 42 -2.17 -3.66 5.55
C LYS A 42 -1.64 -3.18 6.89
N LEU A 43 -0.50 -3.70 7.34
CA LEU A 43 0.12 -3.27 8.60
C LEU A 43 0.49 -1.78 8.56
N TYR A 44 1.13 -1.33 7.49
CA TYR A 44 1.45 0.10 7.32
C TYR A 44 0.17 0.95 7.38
N LYS A 45 -0.89 0.57 6.67
CA LYS A 45 -2.15 1.33 6.67
C LYS A 45 -2.78 1.40 8.06
N GLU A 46 -2.76 0.31 8.82
CA GLU A 46 -3.27 0.27 10.18
C GLU A 46 -2.40 1.10 11.15
N GLU A 47 -1.07 1.01 11.06
CA GLU A 47 -0.15 1.84 11.83
C GLU A 47 -0.37 3.33 11.57
N TYR A 48 -0.49 3.72 10.29
CA TYR A 48 -0.82 5.09 9.90
C TYR A 48 -2.16 5.53 10.47
N ARG A 49 -3.19 4.67 10.46
CA ARG A 49 -4.50 5.00 11.03
C ARG A 49 -4.40 5.23 12.53
N ILE A 50 -3.75 4.33 13.27
CA ILE A 50 -3.58 4.44 14.73
C ILE A 50 -2.85 5.73 15.09
N ILE A 51 -1.75 6.04 14.40
CA ILE A 51 -0.97 7.26 14.65
C ILE A 51 -1.80 8.50 14.34
N ALA A 52 -2.48 8.53 13.19
CA ALA A 52 -3.26 9.69 12.78
C ALA A 52 -4.49 9.92 13.68
N GLU A 53 -5.20 8.86 14.06
CA GLU A 53 -6.38 8.95 14.94
C GLU A 53 -6.00 9.30 16.38
N GLY A 54 -4.88 8.78 16.89
CA GLY A 54 -4.40 9.04 18.25
C GLY A 54 -3.57 10.32 18.40
N ALA A 55 -3.27 11.03 17.31
CA ALA A 55 -2.46 12.24 17.35
C ALA A 55 -3.13 13.35 18.19
N PRO A 56 -2.40 14.03 19.09
CA PRO A 56 -2.94 15.13 19.89
C PRO A 56 -3.12 16.44 19.10
N LEU A 57 -2.86 16.41 17.78
CA LEU A 57 -2.98 17.54 16.87
C LEU A 57 -4.05 17.26 15.82
N GLY A 58 -4.72 18.31 15.34
CA GLY A 58 -5.59 18.22 14.18
C GLY A 58 -4.76 17.93 12.92
N LEU A 59 -5.08 16.83 12.24
CA LEU A 59 -4.40 16.41 11.01
C LEU A 59 -5.40 16.39 9.86
N SER A 60 -4.93 16.79 8.69
CA SER A 60 -5.69 16.71 7.46
C SER A 60 -4.80 16.32 6.28
N ILE A 61 -5.34 15.51 5.37
CA ILE A 61 -4.72 15.18 4.09
C ILE A 61 -5.58 15.79 3.00
N ILE A 62 -4.95 16.54 2.11
CA ILE A 62 -5.60 17.23 1.00
C ILE A 62 -5.07 16.63 -0.31
N ASP A 63 -5.96 16.31 -1.24
CA ASP A 63 -5.59 15.87 -2.58
C ASP A 63 -5.15 17.04 -3.46
N LYS A 64 -4.57 16.75 -4.62
CA LYS A 64 -3.99 17.78 -5.51
C LYS A 64 -5.02 18.81 -6.02
N ASP A 65 -6.29 18.44 -6.07
CA ASP A 65 -7.41 19.31 -6.45
C ASP A 65 -7.91 20.21 -5.30
N GLY A 66 -7.32 20.08 -4.11
CA GLY A 66 -7.69 20.83 -2.92
C GLY A 66 -8.82 20.20 -2.09
N SER A 67 -9.34 19.04 -2.49
CA SER A 67 -10.33 18.30 -1.71
C SER A 67 -9.69 17.61 -0.50
N TYR A 68 -10.39 17.57 0.63
CA TYR A 68 -9.92 16.80 1.77
C TYR A 68 -10.10 15.31 1.52
N LYS A 69 -9.00 14.58 1.60
CA LYS A 69 -8.97 13.12 1.57
C LYS A 69 -9.22 12.52 2.94
N TYR A 70 -8.81 13.23 3.99
CA TYR A 70 -8.90 12.78 5.38
C TYR A 70 -8.77 13.95 6.34
N ILE A 71 -9.49 13.89 7.46
CA ILE A 71 -9.21 14.64 8.70
C ILE A 71 -9.26 13.66 9.87
N ASN A 72 -8.43 13.86 10.89
CA ASN A 72 -8.47 13.02 12.08
C ASN A 72 -9.55 13.47 13.08
N PRO A 73 -9.91 12.62 14.07
CA PRO A 73 -10.89 12.99 15.09
C PRO A 73 -10.48 14.25 15.87
N LYS A 74 -9.18 14.43 16.15
CA LYS A 74 -8.68 15.59 16.88
C LYS A 74 -8.89 16.90 16.13
N PHE A 75 -8.85 16.89 14.80
CA PHE A 75 -9.21 18.05 13.97
C PHE A 75 -10.67 18.46 14.21
N VAL A 76 -11.59 17.49 14.18
CA VAL A 76 -13.01 17.73 14.43
C VAL A 76 -13.25 18.20 15.87
N GLU A 77 -12.55 17.64 16.84
CA GLU A 77 -12.64 18.05 18.25
C GLU A 77 -12.19 19.50 18.46
N ILE A 78 -11.07 19.89 17.85
CA ILE A 78 -10.50 21.24 18.01
C ILE A 78 -11.33 22.30 17.27
N PHE A 79 -11.78 21.99 16.04
CA PHE A 79 -12.35 22.99 15.14
C PHE A 79 -13.86 22.86 14.91
N GLY A 80 -14.48 21.73 15.27
CA GLY A 80 -15.92 21.50 15.18
C GLY A 80 -16.45 21.23 13.77
N TYR A 81 -15.58 21.19 12.75
CA TYR A 81 -15.98 20.97 11.35
C TYR A 81 -15.64 19.56 10.88
N THR A 82 -16.58 18.94 10.17
CA THR A 82 -16.39 17.67 9.46
C THR A 82 -16.08 17.89 7.99
N LEU A 83 -15.69 16.82 7.28
CA LEU A 83 -15.50 16.85 5.82
C LEU A 83 -16.77 17.27 5.05
N GLN A 84 -17.95 17.07 5.63
CA GLN A 84 -19.21 17.47 5.00
C GLN A 84 -19.44 18.98 5.11
N ASP A 85 -19.00 19.59 6.21
CA ASP A 85 -19.11 21.03 6.45
C ASP A 85 -18.08 21.83 5.63
N MET A 86 -17.01 21.14 5.23
CA MET A 86 -15.85 21.72 4.56
C MET A 86 -15.17 20.69 3.64
N PRO A 87 -15.71 20.45 2.44
CA PRO A 87 -15.14 19.49 1.50
C PRO A 87 -13.73 19.83 1.00
N THR A 88 -13.33 21.11 1.01
CA THR A 88 -12.06 21.58 0.43
C THR A 88 -11.23 22.41 1.40
N GLY A 89 -9.90 22.35 1.23
CA GLY A 89 -8.97 23.19 1.98
C GLY A 89 -9.18 24.68 1.78
N ARG A 90 -9.84 25.11 0.70
CA ARG A 90 -10.20 26.52 0.48
C ARG A 90 -11.26 26.98 1.49
N GLU A 91 -12.30 26.19 1.70
CA GLU A 91 -13.36 26.49 2.67
C GLU A 91 -12.82 26.52 4.10
N TRP A 92 -11.76 25.76 4.38
CA TRP A 92 -11.02 25.86 5.64
C TRP A 92 -10.42 27.24 5.87
N PHE A 93 -9.68 27.77 4.90
CA PHE A 93 -9.07 29.10 5.07
C PHE A 93 -10.11 30.19 5.33
N THR A 94 -11.28 30.11 4.70
CA THR A 94 -12.40 31.04 4.98
C THR A 94 -12.97 30.88 6.39
N LYS A 95 -13.09 29.64 6.89
CA LYS A 95 -13.66 29.37 8.23
C LYS A 95 -12.67 29.61 9.37
N ALA A 96 -11.38 29.35 9.15
CA ALA A 96 -10.33 29.41 10.17
C ALA A 96 -9.80 30.83 10.40
N TYR A 97 -9.78 31.66 9.36
CA TYR A 97 -9.27 33.04 9.41
C TYR A 97 -10.39 34.04 9.14
N LEU A 98 -11.47 33.93 9.90
CA LEU A 98 -12.61 34.83 9.81
C LEU A 98 -12.25 36.19 10.44
N ASP A 99 -11.29 36.90 9.86
CA ASP A 99 -11.10 38.35 10.07
C ASP A 99 -11.78 39.05 8.90
N GLU A 100 -12.96 39.59 9.17
CA GLU A 100 -13.49 40.73 8.44
C GLU A 100 -12.67 41.96 8.84
N GLU A 101 -11.88 42.48 7.90
CA GLU A 101 -11.79 43.92 7.69
C GLU A 101 -11.72 44.23 6.18
#